data_AF-W1XSM1-F1
#
_entry.id   AF-W1XSM1-F1
#
_cell.length_a   1.000
_cell.length_b   1.000
_cell.length_c   1.000
_cell.angle_alpha   90.00
_cell.angle_beta   90.00
_cell.angle_gamma   90.00
#
_symmetry.space_group_name_H-M   'P 1'
#
loop_
_entity.id
_entity.type
_entity.pdbx_description
1 polymer ?
#
loop_
_entity_poly.entity_id
_entity_poly.type
_entity_poly.pdbx_seq_one_letter_code
_entity_poly.pdbx_strand_id
1 'polypeptide(L)'
;KAFDTVFSMGVLYHRRSPLEHLWQLKDQLVNEGELVLETLVIDGDENTVLVPGDRYAQMRNVYFIPSALALKNWLKKCGFVDIRIADVSVTTTEEQPPPEWMVTESLSDFLD
;
A
#
# COMPACT_ATOMS: atom_id res chain seq x y z
N LYS A 1 -9.44 -3.61 20.24
CA LYS A 1 -9.60 -4.84 19.43
C LYS A 1 -11.06 -5.20 19.33
N ALA A 2 -11.63 -5.11 18.14
CA ALA A 2 -13.08 -5.31 17.91
C ALA A 2 -13.43 -5.86 16.53
N PHE A 3 -12.46 -5.96 15.60
CA PHE A 3 -12.72 -6.35 14.21
C PHE A 3 -12.11 -7.72 13.91
N ASP A 4 -12.88 -8.58 13.24
CA ASP A 4 -12.43 -9.88 12.73
C ASP A 4 -11.52 -9.71 11.51
N THR A 5 -11.83 -8.75 10.65
CA THR A 5 -11.03 -8.41 9.47
C THR A 5 -10.85 -6.91 9.36
N VAL A 6 -9.65 -6.46 9.01
CA VAL A 6 -9.33 -5.05 8.78
C VAL A 6 -8.78 -4.90 7.37
N PHE A 7 -9.30 -3.92 6.63
CA PHE A 7 -8.81 -3.55 5.31
C PHE A 7 -8.03 -2.24 5.39
N SER A 8 -6.88 -2.19 4.72
CA SER A 8 -6.15 -0.95 4.46
C SER A 8 -5.69 -0.98 3.01
N MET A 9 -6.43 -0.31 2.13
CA MET A 9 -6.20 -0.29 0.69
C MET A 9 -5.97 1.17 0.26
N GLY A 10 -4.88 1.45 -0.45
CA GLY A 10 -4.53 2.81 -0.90
C GLY A 10 -4.07 3.76 0.20
N VAL A 11 -3.68 3.26 1.39
CA VAL A 11 -3.37 4.12 2.56
C VAL A 11 -1.88 4.16 2.92
N LEU A 12 -1.18 3.02 2.89
CA LEU A 12 0.16 2.91 3.50
C LEU A 12 1.17 3.92 2.91
N TYR A 13 1.17 4.12 1.59
CA TYR A 13 2.09 5.04 0.92
C TYR A 13 1.91 6.52 1.32
N HIS A 14 0.79 6.89 1.95
CA HIS A 14 0.54 8.21 2.52
C HIS A 14 0.90 8.33 4.02
N ARG A 15 1.45 7.28 4.63
CA ARG A 15 1.81 7.27 6.05
C ARG A 15 3.30 7.59 6.23
N ARG A 16 3.57 8.61 7.05
CA ARG A 16 4.94 9.01 7.44
C ARG A 16 5.71 7.90 8.17
N SER A 17 5.00 7.02 8.86
CA SER A 17 5.56 5.94 9.65
C SER A 17 4.85 4.64 9.29
N PRO A 18 5.41 3.83 8.37
CA PRO A 18 4.73 2.63 7.86
C PRO A 18 4.59 1.57 8.94
N LEU A 19 5.59 1.40 9.82
CA LEU A 19 5.53 0.39 10.89
C LEU A 19 4.49 0.75 11.96
N GLU A 20 4.35 2.03 12.31
CA GLU A 20 3.28 2.48 13.21
C GLU A 20 1.91 2.28 12.60
N HIS A 21 1.75 2.52 11.30
CA HIS A 21 0.50 2.19 10.61
C HIS A 21 0.15 0.72 10.75
N LEU A 22 1.11 -0.18 10.48
CA LEU A 22 0.90 -1.63 10.62
C LEU A 22 0.57 -2.05 12.07
N TRP A 23 1.24 -1.47 13.07
CA TRP A 23 0.88 -1.70 14.47
C TRP A 23 -0.53 -1.19 14.80
N GLN A 24 -0.89 0.00 14.33
CA GLN A 24 -2.21 0.57 14.55
C GLN A 24 -3.32 -0.31 13.95
N LEU A 25 -3.11 -0.88 12.75
CA LEU A 25 -4.03 -1.84 12.13
C LEU A 25 -4.17 -3.11 13.00
N LYS A 26 -3.05 -3.64 13.50
CA LYS A 26 -3.04 -4.81 14.41
C LYS A 26 -3.83 -4.57 15.69
N ASP A 27 -3.81 -3.34 16.23
CA ASP A 27 -4.55 -2.98 17.45
C ASP A 27 -6.08 -2.93 17.25
N GLN A 28 -6.54 -2.84 16.01
CA GLN A 28 -7.96 -2.93 15.67
C GLN A 28 -8.44 -4.38 15.62
N LEU A 29 -7.57 -5.31 15.22
CA LEU A 29 -7.88 -6.73 15.05
C LEU A 29 -8.06 -7.46 16.38
N VAL A 30 -9.04 -8.35 16.44
CA VAL A 30 -9.10 -9.41 17.46
C VAL A 30 -7.92 -10.39 17.29
N ASN A 31 -7.69 -11.25 18.28
CA ASN A 31 -6.73 -12.33 18.10
C ASN A 31 -7.25 -13.27 17.01
N GLU A 32 -6.35 -13.80 16.18
CA GLU A 32 -6.70 -14.62 14.99
C GLU A 32 -7.49 -13.87 13.90
N GLY A 33 -7.62 -12.55 14.00
CA GLY A 33 -8.20 -11.73 12.95
C GLY A 33 -7.31 -11.60 11.72
N GLU A 34 -7.92 -11.23 10.59
CA GLU A 34 -7.26 -11.13 9.28
C GLU A 34 -7.00 -9.68 8.87
N LEU A 35 -5.78 -9.40 8.38
CA LEU A 35 -5.46 -8.14 7.74
C LEU A 35 -5.46 -8.33 6.22
N VAL A 36 -6.22 -7.50 5.51
CA VAL A 36 -6.11 -7.32 4.06
C VAL A 36 -5.45 -5.96 3.79
N LEU A 37 -4.25 -6.00 3.23
CA LEU A 37 -3.43 -4.81 2.97
C LEU A 37 -3.16 -4.69 1.46
N GLU A 38 -3.47 -3.54 0.89
CA GLU A 38 -3.15 -3.17 -0.49
C GLU A 38 -2.48 -1.79 -0.48
N THR A 39 -1.44 -1.64 -1.30
CA THR A 39 -0.69 -0.39 -1.44
C THR A 39 0.22 -0.42 -2.67
N LEU A 40 0.72 0.74 -3.10
CA LEU A 40 1.74 0.86 -4.15
C LEU A 40 3.02 0.10 -3.78
N VAL A 41 3.55 -0.64 -4.75
CA VAL A 41 4.80 -1.39 -4.63
C VAL A 41 5.69 -1.18 -5.84
N ILE A 42 6.97 -1.56 -5.72
CA ILE A 42 7.92 -1.68 -6.82
C ILE A 42 8.49 -3.10 -6.90
N ASP A 43 9.08 -3.44 -8.04
CA ASP A 43 9.87 -4.66 -8.16
C ASP A 43 11.12 -4.60 -7.26
N GLY A 44 11.49 -5.73 -6.66
CA GLY A 44 12.69 -5.84 -5.84
C GLY A 44 12.65 -6.92 -4.77
N ASP A 45 13.74 -7.01 -4.02
CA ASP A 45 13.92 -7.96 -2.92
C ASP A 45 13.41 -7.42 -1.57
N GLU A 46 13.62 -8.16 -0.48
CA GLU A 46 13.22 -7.80 0.88
C GLU A 46 13.83 -6.48 1.42
N ASN A 47 14.83 -5.93 0.73
CA ASN A 47 15.56 -4.73 1.11
C ASN A 47 15.30 -3.56 0.14
N THR A 48 14.46 -3.76 -0.87
CA THR A 48 14.19 -2.77 -1.90
C THR A 48 12.99 -1.90 -1.53
N VAL A 49 13.22 -0.59 -1.38
CA VAL A 49 12.20 0.40 -1.01
C VAL A 49 12.47 1.72 -1.72
N LEU A 50 11.44 2.27 -2.36
CA LEU A 50 11.46 3.61 -2.94
C LEU A 50 10.85 4.62 -1.97
N VAL A 51 11.55 5.75 -1.80
CA VAL A 51 11.03 6.97 -1.17
C VAL A 51 11.11 8.06 -2.24
N PRO A 52 9.98 8.51 -2.82
CA PRO A 52 10.00 9.50 -3.88
C PRO A 52 10.36 10.90 -3.34
N GLY A 53 10.63 11.83 -4.25
CA GLY A 53 10.81 13.25 -3.93
C GLY A 53 9.48 13.96 -3.70
N ASP A 54 9.34 15.17 -4.24
CA ASP A 54 8.15 16.01 -4.01
C ASP A 54 6.84 15.40 -4.50
N ARG A 55 6.90 14.63 -5.59
CA ARG A 55 5.75 13.98 -6.22
C ARG A 55 6.07 12.59 -6.74
N TYR A 56 5.05 11.73 -6.74
CA TYR A 56 5.02 10.44 -7.42
C TYR A 56 3.67 10.30 -8.12
N ALA A 57 3.65 10.07 -9.44
CA ALA A 57 2.41 10.09 -10.25
C ALA A 57 1.51 11.31 -9.91
N GLN A 58 2.12 12.50 -9.88
CA GLN A 58 1.54 13.78 -9.43
C GLN A 58 1.05 13.85 -7.97
N MET A 59 0.96 12.73 -7.23
CA MET A 59 0.57 12.72 -5.82
C MET A 59 1.63 13.37 -4.95
N ARG A 60 1.18 14.26 -4.06
CA ARG A 60 2.00 14.83 -2.97
C ARG A 60 1.97 13.91 -1.76
N ASN A 61 2.96 14.03 -0.87
CA ASN A 61 3.01 13.31 0.40
C ASN A 61 2.96 11.77 0.24
N VAL A 62 3.73 11.26 -0.73
CA VAL A 62 4.01 9.84 -0.87
C VAL A 62 5.33 9.55 -0.16
N TYR A 63 5.34 8.59 0.77
CA TYR A 63 6.48 8.36 1.65
C TYR A 63 7.22 7.06 1.33
N PHE A 64 6.55 5.91 1.42
CA PHE A 64 7.21 4.61 1.25
C PHE A 64 6.47 3.77 0.22
N ILE A 65 7.20 3.32 -0.79
CA ILE A 65 6.76 2.37 -1.81
C ILE A 65 7.72 1.17 -1.72
N PRO A 66 7.45 0.20 -0.82
CA PRO A 66 8.30 -0.97 -0.67
C PRO A 66 8.12 -1.96 -1.83
N SER A 67 9.06 -2.88 -2.01
CA SER A 67 8.73 -4.11 -2.75
C SER A 67 7.71 -4.95 -1.97
N ALA A 68 6.97 -5.82 -2.65
CA ALA A 68 6.05 -6.74 -1.99
C ALA A 68 6.76 -7.64 -0.95
N LEU A 69 8.02 -8.02 -1.22
CA LEU A 69 8.85 -8.81 -0.31
C LEU A 69 9.29 -7.99 0.91
N ALA A 70 9.67 -6.73 0.73
CA ALA A 70 9.99 -5.83 1.83
C ALA A 70 8.76 -5.59 2.73
N LEU A 71 7.58 -5.39 2.14
CA LEU A 71 6.32 -5.21 2.87
C LEU A 71 5.95 -6.47 3.67
N LYS A 72 6.15 -7.65 3.08
CA LYS A 72 5.99 -8.94 3.79
C LYS A 72 6.91 -9.01 5.01
N ASN A 73 8.17 -8.59 4.87
CA ASN A 73 9.11 -8.55 5.99
C ASN A 73 8.69 -7.53 7.07
N TRP A 74 8.16 -6.37 6.69
CA TRP A 74 7.65 -5.37 7.63
C TRP A 74 6.44 -5.88 8.43
N LEU A 75 5.49 -6.55 7.77
CA LEU A 75 4.38 -7.22 8.45
C LEU A 75 4.86 -8.24 9.48
N LYS A 76 5.87 -9.05 9.12
CA LYS A 76 6.49 -10.01 10.05
C LYS A 76 7.12 -9.29 11.25
N LYS A 77 7.83 -8.18 11.01
CA LYS A 77 8.41 -7.34 12.06
C LYS A 77 7.35 -6.73 13.00
N CYS A 78 6.19 -6.37 12.47
CA CYS A 78 5.04 -5.91 13.26
C CYS A 78 4.28 -7.06 13.96
N GLY A 79 4.74 -8.30 13.80
CA GLY A 79 4.24 -9.49 14.48
C GLY A 79 2.94 -10.03 13.88
N PHE A 80 2.72 -9.83 12.58
CA PHE A 80 1.78 -10.62 11.81
C PHE A 80 2.40 -11.99 11.47
N VAL A 81 1.55 -12.99 11.26
CA VAL A 81 1.91 -14.35 10.86
C VAL A 81 1.12 -14.74 9.61
N ASP A 82 1.47 -15.88 8.99
CA ASP A 82 0.79 -16.40 7.78
C ASP A 82 0.66 -15.39 6.63
N ILE A 83 1.68 -14.55 6.50
CA ILE A 83 1.70 -13.45 5.52
C ILE A 83 1.89 -14.01 4.12
N ARG A 84 0.92 -13.72 3.25
CA ARG A 84 0.91 -14.12 1.84
C ARG A 84 0.84 -12.89 0.96
N ILE A 85 1.63 -12.89 -0.11
CA ILE A 85 1.46 -11.94 -1.21
C ILE A 85 0.39 -12.57 -2.10
N ALA A 86 -0.83 -12.03 -2.06
CA ALA A 86 -1.98 -12.62 -2.74
C ALA A 86 -2.04 -12.26 -4.23
N ASP A 87 -1.73 -11.00 -4.55
CA ASP A 87 -1.72 -10.47 -5.91
C ASP A 87 -0.67 -9.34 -6.01
N VAL A 88 -0.09 -9.18 -7.21
CA VAL A 88 0.71 -8.02 -7.61
C VAL A 88 0.33 -7.72 -9.06
N SER A 89 -0.15 -6.51 -9.30
CA SER A 89 -0.66 -6.09 -10.60
C SER A 89 -0.19 -4.67 -10.92
N VAL A 90 0.08 -4.44 -12.21
CA VAL A 90 0.33 -3.09 -12.74
C VAL A 90 -1.01 -2.43 -12.97
N THR A 91 -1.24 -1.27 -12.34
CA THR A 91 -2.45 -0.49 -12.58
C THR A 91 -2.47 0.00 -14.03
N THR A 92 -3.51 -0.39 -14.77
CA THR A 92 -3.67 -0.01 -16.18
C THR A 92 -4.59 1.20 -16.32
N THR A 93 -4.52 1.89 -17.45
CA THR A 93 -5.45 3.00 -17.76
C THR A 93 -6.89 2.54 -17.97
N GLU A 94 -7.12 1.24 -18.22
CA GLU A 94 -8.46 0.65 -18.25
C GLU A 94 -9.03 0.48 -16.84
N GLU A 95 -8.18 0.18 -15.85
CA GLU A 95 -8.55 0.07 -14.44
C GLU A 95 -8.79 1.45 -13.80
N GLN A 96 -7.95 2.43 -14.16
CA GLN A 96 -8.08 3.82 -13.70
C GLN A 96 -8.29 4.79 -14.88
N PRO A 97 -9.47 4.74 -15.53
CA PRO A 97 -9.79 5.63 -16.64
C PRO A 97 -10.08 7.05 -16.14
N PRO A 98 -9.99 8.07 -17.00
CA PRO A 98 -10.54 9.38 -16.69
C PRO A 98 -12.07 9.26 -16.46
N PRO A 99 -12.61 9.84 -15.37
CA PRO A 99 -14.03 9.70 -15.07
C PRO A 99 -14.88 10.49 -16.08
N GLU A 100 -15.98 9.92 -16.58
CA GLU A 100 -16.93 10.67 -17.43
C GLU A 100 -17.53 11.92 -16.75
N TRP A 101 -17.50 11.94 -15.41
CA TRP A 101 -18.09 12.96 -14.55
C TRP A 101 -17.05 13.95 -13.97
N MET A 102 -15.78 13.88 -14.38
CA MET A 102 -14.72 14.77 -13.90
C MET A 102 -13.69 15.06 -15.00
N VAL A 103 -13.28 16.33 -15.15
CA VAL A 103 -12.35 16.79 -16.20
C VAL A 103 -10.91 16.95 -15.68
N THR A 104 -10.57 16.29 -14.57
CA THR A 104 -9.23 16.38 -13.99
C THR A 104 -8.33 15.28 -14.52
N GLU A 105 -7.02 15.45 -14.32
CA GLU A 105 -6.00 14.45 -14.65
C GLU A 105 -6.29 13.09 -14.01
N SER A 106 -6.01 12.01 -14.74
CA SER A 106 -6.11 10.61 -14.32
C SER A 106 -4.80 9.87 -14.59
N LEU A 107 -4.77 8.55 -14.42
CA LEU A 107 -3.55 7.74 -14.56
C LEU A 107 -2.81 7.98 -15.88
N SER A 108 -3.54 8.12 -16.98
CA SER A 108 -2.94 8.41 -18.31
C SER A 108 -2.14 9.71 -18.36
N ASP A 109 -2.48 10.70 -17.53
CA ASP A 109 -1.80 11.99 -17.46
C ASP A 109 -0.55 11.93 -16.55
N PHE A 110 -0.38 10.83 -15.82
CA PHE A 110 0.71 10.64 -14.85
C PHE A 110 1.78 9.65 -15.32
N LEU A 111 1.53 8.96 -16.43
CA LEU A 111 2.49 8.08 -17.12
C LEU A 111 3.26 8.88 -18.18
N ASP A 112 4.48 8.46 -18.49
CA ASP A 112 5.31 9.04 -19.56
C ASP A 112 4.79 8.72 -20.99
#